data_AF-A0A2B7XNP2-F1
#
_entry.id   AF-A0A2B7XNP2-F1
#
_cell.length_a   1.000
_cell.length_b   1.000
_cell.length_c   1.000
_cell.angle_alpha   90.00
_cell.angle_beta   90.00
_cell.angle_gamma   90.00
#
_symmetry.space_group_name_H-M   'P 1'
#
loop_
_entity.id
_entity.type
_entity.pdbx_description
1 polymer ?
#
loop_
_entity_poly.entity_id
_entity_poly.type
_entity_poly.pdbx_seq_one_letter_code
_entity_poly.pdbx_strand_id
1 'polypeptide(L)'
;MPRLATTLKMVGVGAAICIGGPLFVESIRPTDEELFSRFNPDLQKRNLETRHQRQEDFDIFVTQLKEHAKSDKSIWYALKDAEAQRKREENAQQQHREADESQKQKEAIRKELAGEQ
;
A
#
# COMPACT_ATOMS: atom_id res chain seq x y z
N MET A 1 11.71 -2.13 -56.40
CA MET A 1 12.11 -1.53 -55.10
C MET A 1 11.89 -2.52 -53.95
N PRO A 2 12.81 -3.48 -53.73
CA PRO A 2 12.64 -4.56 -52.73
C PRO A 2 12.67 -4.06 -51.27
N ARG A 3 13.21 -2.87 -51.01
CA ARG A 3 13.35 -2.30 -49.65
C ARG A 3 12.01 -2.03 -48.97
N LEU A 4 10.99 -1.55 -49.70
CA LEU A 4 9.66 -1.27 -49.15
C LEU A 4 8.95 -2.55 -48.66
N ALA A 5 9.04 -3.63 -49.45
CA ALA A 5 8.46 -4.92 -49.08
C ALA A 5 9.16 -5.53 -47.85
N THR A 6 10.49 -5.42 -47.76
CA THR A 6 11.25 -5.88 -46.60
C THR A 6 10.93 -5.06 -45.35
N THR A 7 10.85 -3.73 -45.45
CA THR A 7 10.46 -2.87 -44.32
C THR A 7 9.06 -3.19 -43.82
N LEU A 8 8.09 -3.38 -44.72
CA LEU A 8 6.71 -3.71 -44.33
C LEU A 8 6.63 -5.07 -43.62
N LYS A 9 7.38 -6.07 -44.08
CA LYS A 9 7.49 -7.38 -43.39
C LYS A 9 8.10 -7.23 -42.00
N MET A 10 9.17 -6.47 -41.86
CA MET A 10 9.82 -6.25 -40.56
C MET A 10 8.92 -5.50 -39.58
N VAL A 11 8.20 -4.48 -40.05
CA VAL A 11 7.21 -3.75 -39.23
C VAL A 11 6.05 -4.67 -38.85
N GLY A 12 5.55 -5.50 -39.77
CA GLY A 12 4.47 -6.46 -39.49
C GLY A 12 4.87 -7.48 -38.43
N VAL A 13 6.06 -8.07 -38.54
CA VAL A 13 6.57 -9.02 -37.53
C VAL A 13 6.83 -8.33 -36.19
N GLY A 14 7.42 -7.13 -36.20
CA GLY A 14 7.65 -6.35 -34.99
C GLY A 14 6.35 -6.01 -34.26
N ALA A 15 5.33 -5.55 -34.98
CA ALA A 15 4.01 -5.28 -34.41
C ALA A 15 3.34 -6.55 -33.87
N ALA A 16 3.45 -7.67 -34.59
CA ALA A 16 2.92 -8.95 -34.12
C ALA A 16 3.57 -9.41 -32.81
N ILE A 17 4.87 -9.17 -32.60
CA ILE A 17 5.54 -9.51 -31.33
C ILE A 17 5.15 -8.53 -30.23
N CYS A 18 5.19 -7.22 -30.50
CA CYS A 18 4.89 -6.19 -29.51
C CYS A 18 3.43 -6.21 -29.03
N ILE A 19 2.49 -6.56 -29.91
CA ILE A 19 1.05 -6.61 -29.58
C ILE A 19 0.64 -8.04 -29.25
N GLY A 20 1.08 -9.01 -30.05
CA GLY A 20 0.72 -10.41 -29.87
C GLY A 20 1.30 -11.02 -28.60
N GLY A 21 2.47 -10.57 -28.12
CA GLY A 21 3.01 -11.01 -26.83
C GLY A 21 2.08 -10.66 -25.66
N PRO A 22 1.79 -9.37 -25.42
CA PRO A 22 0.84 -8.94 -24.39
C PRO A 22 -0.55 -9.55 -24.53
N LEU A 23 -1.11 -9.58 -25.75
CA LEU A 23 -2.43 -10.20 -26.00
C LEU A 23 -2.44 -11.69 -25.69
N PHE A 24 -1.37 -12.41 -26.05
CA PHE A 24 -1.26 -13.83 -25.75
C PHE A 24 -1.18 -14.07 -24.24
N VAL A 25 -0.38 -13.27 -23.53
CA VAL A 25 -0.32 -13.33 -22.05
C VAL A 25 -1.68 -13.06 -21.42
N GLU A 26 -2.42 -12.06 -21.91
CA GLU A 26 -3.75 -11.74 -21.42
C GLU A 26 -4.75 -12.87 -21.69
N SER A 27 -4.62 -13.56 -22.83
CA SER A 27 -5.50 -14.67 -23.20
C SER A 27 -5.34 -15.92 -22.32
N ILE A 28 -4.12 -16.18 -21.81
CA ILE A 28 -3.82 -17.35 -20.97
C ILE A 28 -3.88 -17.04 -19.48
N ARG A 29 -3.78 -15.76 -19.10
CA ARG A 29 -3.79 -15.36 -17.70
C ARG A 29 -5.19 -15.65 -17.15
N PRO A 30 -5.32 -16.45 -16.08
CA PRO A 30 -6.60 -16.66 -15.43
C PRO A 30 -7.14 -15.33 -14.90
N THR A 31 -8.45 -15.12 -15.00
CA THR A 31 -9.10 -13.92 -14.47
C THR A 31 -9.00 -13.88 -12.94
N ASP A 32 -9.15 -12.70 -12.35
CA ASP A 32 -9.07 -12.54 -10.89
C ASP A 32 -10.13 -13.40 -10.16
N GLU A 33 -11.28 -13.65 -10.78
CA GLU A 33 -12.35 -14.50 -10.24
C GLU A 33 -11.97 -16.00 -10.27
N GLU A 34 -11.35 -16.45 -11.35
CA GLU A 34 -10.82 -17.82 -11.46
C GLU A 34 -9.63 -18.05 -10.52
N LEU A 35 -8.82 -17.03 -10.29
CA LEU A 35 -7.74 -17.09 -9.31
C LEU A 35 -8.31 -17.13 -7.89
N PHE A 36 -9.34 -16.32 -7.61
CA PHE A 36 -10.00 -16.27 -6.31
C PHE A 36 -10.68 -17.59 -5.94
N SER A 37 -11.34 -18.24 -6.90
CA SER A 37 -12.01 -19.54 -6.66
C SER A 37 -11.02 -20.66 -6.33
N ARG A 38 -9.76 -20.57 -6.79
CA ARG A 38 -8.68 -21.50 -6.47
C ARG A 38 -8.06 -21.27 -5.08
N PHE A 39 -8.36 -20.16 -4.41
CA PHE A 39 -7.84 -19.90 -3.07
C PHE A 39 -8.50 -20.78 -2.02
N ASN A 40 -7.78 -21.02 -0.92
CA ASN A 40 -8.30 -21.68 0.27
C ASN A 40 -9.49 -20.85 0.84
N PRO A 41 -10.61 -21.48 1.29
CA PRO A 41 -11.78 -20.77 1.84
C PRO A 41 -11.46 -19.69 2.88
N ASP A 42 -10.45 -19.89 3.73
CA ASP A 42 -10.07 -18.88 4.73
C ASP A 42 -9.50 -17.61 4.09
N LEU A 43 -8.70 -17.76 3.04
CA LEU A 43 -8.15 -16.63 2.28
C LEU A 43 -9.24 -15.93 1.48
N GLN A 44 -10.24 -16.66 0.98
CA GLN A 44 -11.38 -16.05 0.29
C GLN A 44 -12.16 -15.12 1.23
N LYS A 45 -12.47 -15.60 2.44
CA LYS A 45 -13.17 -14.80 3.47
C LYS A 45 -12.38 -13.55 3.85
N ARG A 46 -11.09 -13.69 4.19
CA ARG A 46 -10.23 -12.56 4.54
C ARG A 46 -10.12 -11.54 3.40
N ASN A 47 -10.01 -12.00 2.16
CA ASN A 47 -9.98 -11.12 1.01
C ASN A 47 -11.28 -10.33 0.86
N LEU A 48 -12.44 -10.97 1.03
CA LEU A 48 -13.76 -10.32 0.98
C LEU A 48 -13.91 -9.26 2.08
N GLU A 49 -13.55 -9.62 3.32
CA GLU A 49 -13.62 -8.72 4.48
C GLU A 49 -12.68 -7.52 4.33
N THR A 50 -11.48 -7.73 3.78
CA THR A 50 -10.45 -6.70 3.65
C THR A 50 -10.57 -5.93 2.31
N ARG A 51 -11.55 -6.23 1.44
CA ARG A 51 -11.63 -5.55 0.12
C ARG A 51 -11.71 -4.04 0.25
N HIS A 52 -12.57 -3.54 1.13
CA HIS A 52 -12.75 -2.12 1.34
C HIS A 52 -11.48 -1.46 1.88
N GLN A 53 -10.90 -2.04 2.94
CA GLN A 53 -9.64 -1.55 3.51
C GLN A 53 -8.52 -1.50 2.47
N ARG A 54 -8.40 -2.54 1.63
CA ARG A 54 -7.38 -2.56 0.57
C ARG A 54 -7.58 -1.48 -0.49
N GLN A 55 -8.82 -1.15 -0.83
CA GLN A 55 -9.11 -0.05 -1.76
C GLN A 55 -8.74 1.29 -1.14
N GLU A 56 -9.11 1.50 0.12
CA GLU A 56 -8.74 2.70 0.88
C GLU A 56 -7.22 2.84 1.03
N ASP A 57 -6.52 1.79 1.43
CA ASP A 57 -5.07 1.73 1.55
C ASP A 57 -4.38 2.05 0.21
N PHE A 58 -4.95 1.55 -0.90
CA PHE A 58 -4.42 1.81 -2.24
C PHE A 58 -4.59 3.28 -2.63
N ASP A 59 -5.75 3.87 -2.38
CA ASP A 59 -6.01 5.28 -2.67
C ASP A 59 -5.11 6.20 -1.82
N ILE A 60 -4.92 5.86 -0.55
CA ILE A 60 -3.98 6.54 0.35
C ILE A 60 -2.56 6.44 -0.20
N PHE A 61 -2.12 5.23 -0.56
CA PHE A 61 -0.78 5.00 -1.11
C PHE A 61 -0.54 5.80 -2.40
N VAL A 62 -1.48 5.78 -3.34
CA VAL A 62 -1.37 6.55 -4.59
C VAL A 62 -1.34 8.05 -4.31
N THR A 63 -2.09 8.52 -3.32
CA THR A 63 -2.08 9.92 -2.91
C THR A 63 -0.72 10.34 -2.35
N GLN A 64 -0.15 9.54 -1.44
CA GLN A 64 1.20 9.75 -0.90
C GLN A 64 2.26 9.69 -2.01
N LEU A 65 2.15 8.73 -2.94
CA LEU A 65 3.08 8.61 -4.07
C LEU A 65 3.04 9.87 -4.95
N LYS A 66 1.85 10.40 -5.25
CA LYS A 66 1.69 11.65 -6.00
C LYS A 66 2.27 12.85 -5.26
N GLU A 67 2.14 12.88 -3.93
CA GLU A 67 2.72 13.93 -3.09
C GLU A 67 4.25 13.87 -3.08
N HIS A 68 4.82 12.68 -2.91
CA HIS A 68 6.27 12.48 -2.94
C HIS A 68 6.87 12.72 -4.33
N ALA A 69 6.16 12.38 -5.41
CA ALA A 69 6.59 12.65 -6.78
C ALA A 69 6.66 14.16 -7.11
N LYS A 70 5.96 15.03 -6.36
CA LYS A 70 6.09 16.49 -6.50
C LYS A 70 7.38 17.04 -5.89
N SER A 71 8.06 16.24 -5.05
CA SER A 71 9.32 16.61 -4.43
C SER A 71 10.47 16.16 -5.32
N ASP A 72 11.46 17.02 -5.54
CA ASP A 72 12.70 16.67 -6.27
C ASP A 72 13.58 15.65 -5.53
N LYS A 73 13.17 15.21 -4.34
CA LYS A 73 13.84 14.15 -3.60
C LYS A 73 13.51 12.78 -4.20
N SER A 74 14.48 11.86 -4.18
CA SER A 74 14.18 10.49 -4.58
C SER A 74 13.11 9.88 -3.67
N ILE A 75 12.22 9.07 -4.25
CA ILE A 75 11.10 8.43 -3.55
C ILE A 75 11.59 7.66 -2.31
N TRP A 76 12.78 7.05 -2.39
CA TRP A 76 13.40 6.32 -1.28
C TRP A 76 13.72 7.20 -0.07
N TYR A 77 14.24 8.41 -0.29
CA TYR A 77 14.50 9.34 0.80
C TYR A 77 13.21 9.92 1.36
N ALA A 78 12.22 10.22 0.51
CA ALA A 78 10.92 10.70 0.93
C ALA A 78 10.20 9.67 1.84
N LEU A 79 10.26 8.39 1.48
CA LEU A 79 9.66 7.31 2.26
C LEU A 79 10.37 7.12 3.61
N LYS A 80 11.72 7.18 3.62
CA LYS A 80 12.50 7.09 4.86
C LYS A 80 12.22 8.25 5.81
N ASP A 81 12.07 9.46 5.28
CA ASP A 81 11.74 10.64 6.07
C ASP A 81 10.31 10.52 6.65
N ALA A 82 9.35 10.05 5.85
CA ALA A 82 7.97 9.82 6.29
C ALA A 82 7.86 8.75 7.39
N GLU A 83 8.60 7.65 7.25
CA GLU A 83 8.67 6.59 8.28
C GLU A 83 9.30 7.11 9.58
N ALA A 84 10.37 7.91 9.46
CA ALA A 84 11.03 8.53 10.61
C ALA A 84 10.10 9.53 11.32
N GLN A 85 9.27 10.27 10.58
CA GLN A 85 8.26 11.16 11.18
C GLN A 85 7.16 10.37 11.89
N ARG A 86 6.57 9.35 11.25
CA ARG A 86 5.56 8.48 11.88
C ARG A 86 6.06 7.89 13.21
N LYS A 87 7.28 7.36 13.21
CA LYS A 87 7.87 6.77 14.43
C LYS A 87 8.08 7.80 15.54
N ARG A 88 8.39 9.06 15.20
CA ARG A 88 8.49 10.15 16.19
C ARG A 88 7.13 10.53 16.76
N GLU A 89 6.11 10.60 15.91
CA GLU A 89 4.74 10.89 16.32
C GLU A 89 4.17 9.79 17.22
N GLU A 90 4.39 8.52 16.86
CA GLU A 90 3.99 7.36 17.66
C GLU A 90 4.66 7.39 19.04
N ASN A 91 5.98 7.62 19.09
CA ASN A 91 6.71 7.73 20.36
C ASN A 91 6.22 8.91 21.20
N ALA A 92 5.93 10.05 20.59
CA ALA A 92 5.39 11.22 21.30
C ALA A 92 3.99 10.92 21.87
N GLN A 93 3.12 10.28 21.09
CA GLN A 93 1.79 9.87 21.55
C GLN A 93 1.88 8.85 22.70
N GLN A 94 2.80 7.89 22.61
CA GLN A 94 3.04 6.91 23.68
C GLN A 94 3.44 7.62 24.98
N GLN A 95 4.40 8.55 24.92
CA GLN A 95 4.85 9.32 26.08
C GLN A 95 3.72 10.17 26.69
N HIS A 96 2.87 10.78 25.85
CA HIS A 96 1.70 11.51 26.35
C HIS A 96 0.71 10.61 27.08
N ARG A 97 0.44 9.41 26.55
CA ARG A 97 -0.45 8.43 27.20
C ARG A 97 0.12 7.98 28.55
N GLU A 98 1.41 7.67 28.61
CA GLU A 98 2.09 7.27 29.85
C GLU A 98 2.10 8.38 30.90
N ALA A 99 2.27 9.64 30.48
CA ALA A 99 2.20 10.80 31.37
C ALA A 99 0.78 10.98 31.95
N ASP A 100 -0.25 10.86 31.12
CA ASP A 100 -1.66 10.96 31.55
C ASP A 100 -2.04 9.81 32.50
N GLU A 101 -1.58 8.60 32.23
CA GLU A 101 -1.78 7.43 33.11
C GLU A 101 -1.08 7.62 34.46
N SER A 102 0.15 8.13 34.47
CA SER A 102 0.88 8.44 35.70
C SER A 102 0.17 9.51 36.54
N GLN A 103 -0.41 10.53 35.89
CA GLN A 103 -1.18 11.56 36.59
C GLN A 103 -2.46 10.98 37.21
N LYS A 104 -3.21 10.17 36.46
CA LYS A 104 -4.42 9.50 36.97
C LYS A 104 -4.11 8.56 38.14
N GLN A 105 -3.00 7.83 38.08
CA GLN A 105 -2.55 6.96 39.18
C GLN A 105 -2.21 7.77 40.44
N LYS A 106 -1.50 8.89 40.30
CA LYS A 106 -1.19 9.79 41.43
C LYS A 106 -2.44 10.38 42.06
N GLU A 107 -3.43 10.75 41.26
CA GLU A 107 -4.71 11.26 41.75
C GLU A 107 -5.54 10.19 42.47
N ALA A 108 -5.52 8.94 42.00
CA ALA A 108 -6.18 7.82 42.66
C ALA A 108 -5.57 7.55 44.04
N ILE A 109 -4.24 7.45 44.12
CA ILE A 109 -3.50 7.26 45.39
C ILE A 109 -3.79 8.42 46.36
N ARG A 110 -3.84 9.66 45.85
CA ARG A 110 -4.14 10.83 46.67
C ARG A 110 -5.56 10.82 47.23
N LYS A 111 -6.53 10.30 46.48
CA LYS A 111 -7.93 10.14 46.94
C LYS A 111 -8.07 9.01 47.95
N GLU A 112 -7.34 7.91 47.80
CA GLU A 112 -7.31 6.81 48.78
C GLU A 112 -6.71 7.27 50.11
N LEU A 113 -5.56 7.96 50.09
CA LEU A 113 -4.93 8.51 51.31
C LEU A 113 -5.77 9.60 52.01
N ALA A 114 -6.61 10.32 51.28
CA ALA A 114 -7.48 11.36 51.85
C ALA A 114 -8.84 10.83 52.31
N GLY A 115 -9.21 9.59 51.94
CA GLY A 115 -10.45 8.91 52.32
C GLY A 115 -10.30 7.97 53.52
N GLU A 116 -9.09 7.77 54.04
CA GLU A 116 -8.77 6.95 55.22
C GLU A 116 -8.71 7.78 56.53
N GLN A 117 -9.70 8.65 56.77
CA GLN A 117 -10.00 9.23 58.09
C GLN A 117 -11.50 9.26 58.39
#